data_AF-A0A924XKY2-F1
#
_entry.id   AF-A0A924XKY2-F1
#
_cell.length_a   1.000
_cell.length_b   1.000
_cell.length_c   1.000
_cell.angle_alpha   90.00
_cell.angle_beta   90.00
_cell.angle_gamma   90.00
#
_symmetry.space_group_name_H-M   'P 1'
#
loop_
_entity.id
_entity.type
_entity.pdbx_description
1 polymer ?
#
loop_
_entity_poly.entity_id
_entity_poly.type
_entity_poly.pdbx_seq_one_letter_code
_entity_poly.pdbx_strand_id
1 'polypeptide(L)'
;MTNSASQIAVKLLESYASSEDFTQHLDRQPLPSTAEIVRVIDVLQELMFPGFFGTQGLSGERLLLHVTTQLSWLQESLSEQIRRGCAHAHKIEEPCAVTDKEASEIAATFLSKLPQIREILATDVDAAYIGDPAAMSKDEVVSSYPSLFAVMTYRLAHELNKLKVPLVP
;
A
#
# COMPACT_ATOMS: atom_id res chain seq x y z
N MET A 1 -40.66 -24.05 -1.59
CA MET A 1 -40.74 -22.67 -1.07
C MET A 1 -39.39 -22.02 -1.35
N THR A 2 -39.28 -21.32 -2.47
CA THR A 2 -38.08 -20.56 -2.87
C THR A 2 -37.90 -19.42 -1.87
N ASN A 3 -36.81 -19.40 -1.10
CA ASN A 3 -36.47 -18.24 -0.28
C ASN A 3 -36.36 -17.05 -1.23
N SER A 4 -37.24 -16.05 -1.07
CA SER A 4 -37.14 -14.82 -1.86
C SER A 4 -35.87 -14.06 -1.44
N ALA A 5 -35.28 -13.28 -2.35
CA ALA A 5 -34.09 -12.49 -2.05
C ALA A 5 -34.28 -11.61 -0.79
N SER A 6 -35.49 -11.12 -0.56
CA SER A 6 -35.87 -10.36 0.64
C SER A 6 -35.75 -11.17 1.93
N GLN A 7 -36.14 -12.46 1.93
CA GLN A 7 -36.01 -13.32 3.11
C GLN A 7 -34.54 -13.64 3.44
N ILE A 8 -33.70 -13.78 2.41
CA ILE A 8 -32.26 -13.98 2.59
C ILE A 8 -31.60 -12.70 3.14
N ALA A 9 -31.97 -11.54 2.58
CA ALA A 9 -31.46 -10.25 3.04
C ALA A 9 -31.77 -9.99 4.52
N VAL A 10 -33.00 -10.26 4.98
CA VAL A 10 -33.38 -10.11 6.39
C VAL A 10 -32.52 -10.99 7.30
N LYS A 11 -32.33 -12.27 6.95
CA LYS A 11 -31.48 -13.19 7.73
C LYS A 11 -30.02 -12.75 7.79
N LEU A 12 -29.49 -12.18 6.70
CA LEU A 12 -28.15 -11.60 6.70
C LEU A 12 -28.06 -10.39 7.64
N LEU A 13 -29.02 -9.47 7.57
CA LEU A 13 -29.06 -8.31 8.46
C LEU A 13 -29.17 -8.71 9.93
N GLU A 14 -29.99 -9.72 10.24
CA GLU A 14 -30.05 -10.31 11.59
C GLU A 14 -28.70 -10.90 12.02
N SER A 15 -27.99 -11.57 11.11
CA SER A 15 -26.67 -12.13 11.42
C SER A 15 -25.62 -11.04 11.73
N TYR A 16 -25.67 -9.89 11.05
CA TYR A 16 -24.75 -8.77 11.28
C TYR A 16 -25.01 -8.04 12.62
N ALA A 17 -26.23 -8.13 13.14
CA ALA A 17 -26.64 -7.48 14.38
C ALA A 17 -26.15 -8.23 15.64
N SER A 18 -25.57 -9.43 15.49
CA SER A 18 -24.98 -10.18 16.59
C SER A 18 -23.79 -9.41 17.19
N SER A 19 -23.87 -9.07 18.47
CA SER A 19 -22.91 -8.20 19.17
C SER A 19 -21.53 -8.82 19.38
N GLU A 20 -21.35 -10.10 19.07
CA GLU A 20 -20.07 -10.83 19.12
C GLU A 20 -19.41 -10.96 17.74
N ASP A 21 -19.98 -10.32 16.71
CA ASP A 21 -19.51 -10.45 15.34
C ASP A 21 -18.34 -9.51 15.01
N PHE A 22 -17.13 -10.08 14.93
CA PHE A 22 -15.91 -9.40 14.46
C PHE A 22 -15.85 -9.26 12.92
N THR A 23 -16.85 -9.75 12.19
CA THR A 23 -16.86 -9.76 10.72
C THR A 23 -17.51 -8.52 10.10
N GLN A 24 -17.95 -7.56 10.92
CA GLN A 24 -18.54 -6.30 10.46
C GLN A 24 -17.83 -5.06 11.02
N HIS A 25 -17.83 -3.99 10.22
CA HIS A 25 -17.35 -2.66 10.60
C HIS A 25 -18.31 -1.57 10.11
N LEU A 26 -19.59 -1.74 10.43
CA LEU A 26 -20.68 -0.81 10.07
C LEU A 26 -20.74 0.37 11.04
N ASP A 27 -21.20 1.53 10.56
CA ASP A 27 -21.40 2.78 11.33
C ASP A 27 -20.18 3.26 12.13
N ARG A 28 -18.98 2.94 11.64
CA ARG A 28 -17.69 3.31 12.24
C ARG A 28 -16.87 4.18 11.28
N GLN A 29 -15.83 4.82 11.81
CA GLN A 29 -14.86 5.52 10.95
C GLN A 29 -14.24 4.53 9.94
N PRO A 30 -14.05 4.95 8.68
CA PRO A 30 -13.57 4.05 7.63
C PRO A 30 -12.15 3.57 7.92
N LEU A 31 -11.94 2.27 7.74
CA LEU A 31 -10.60 1.66 7.72
C LEU A 31 -9.80 2.15 6.50
N PRO A 32 -8.46 1.98 6.50
CA PRO A 32 -7.68 2.07 5.28
C PRO A 32 -8.32 1.24 4.16
N SER A 33 -8.44 1.82 2.97
CA SER A 33 -9.03 1.16 1.81
C SER A 33 -8.00 0.23 1.19
N THR A 34 -8.25 -1.08 1.21
CA THR A 34 -7.39 -2.06 0.55
C THR A 34 -7.23 -1.76 -0.93
N ALA A 35 -8.29 -1.31 -1.61
CA ALA A 35 -8.22 -0.93 -3.02
C ALA A 35 -7.26 0.25 -3.25
N GLU A 36 -7.26 1.25 -2.36
CA GLU A 36 -6.33 2.37 -2.44
C GLU A 36 -4.89 1.96 -2.17
N ILE A 37 -4.68 1.08 -1.18
CA ILE A 37 -3.35 0.56 -0.86
C ILE A 37 -2.78 -0.24 -2.03
N VAL A 38 -3.60 -1.04 -2.73
CA VAL A 38 -3.16 -1.73 -3.94
C VAL A 38 -2.70 -0.72 -5.01
N ARG A 39 -3.46 0.34 -5.26
CA ARG A 39 -3.02 1.39 -6.21
C ARG A 39 -1.72 2.07 -5.77
N VAL A 40 -1.56 2.31 -4.46
CA VAL A 40 -0.32 2.88 -3.90
C VAL A 40 0.86 1.96 -4.19
N ILE A 41 0.70 0.65 -3.99
CA ILE A 41 1.74 -0.34 -4.30
C ILE A 41 2.07 -0.34 -5.79
N ASP A 42 1.08 -0.28 -6.68
CA ASP A 42 1.29 -0.25 -8.13
C ASP A 42 2.13 0.97 -8.55
N VAL A 43 1.80 2.15 -8.02
CA VAL A 43 2.55 3.39 -8.31
C VAL A 43 3.96 3.33 -7.71
N LEU A 44 4.10 2.83 -6.48
CA LEU A 44 5.43 2.65 -5.87
C LEU A 44 6.27 1.67 -6.70
N GLN A 45 5.69 0.59 -7.22
CA GLN A 45 6.38 -0.37 -8.09
C GLN A 45 6.91 0.31 -9.35
N GLU A 46 6.09 1.15 -10.00
CA GLU A 46 6.51 1.92 -11.16
C GLU A 46 7.66 2.88 -10.84
N LEU A 47 7.62 3.55 -9.68
CA LEU A 47 8.70 4.45 -9.25
C LEU A 47 9.99 3.71 -8.86
N MET A 48 9.89 2.50 -8.29
CA MET A 48 11.06 1.69 -7.91
C MET A 48 11.73 1.09 -9.16
N PHE A 49 10.93 0.66 -10.13
CA PHE A 49 11.38 0.00 -11.36
C PHE A 49 10.85 0.71 -12.63
N PRO A 50 11.26 1.97 -12.88
CA PRO A 50 10.76 2.74 -14.01
C PRO A 50 11.11 2.06 -15.34
N GLY A 51 10.13 1.97 -16.24
CA GLY A 51 10.27 1.29 -17.53
C GLY A 51 9.91 -0.20 -17.51
N PHE A 52 9.87 -0.86 -16.35
CA PHE A 52 9.36 -2.23 -16.24
C PHE A 52 7.84 -2.25 -16.07
N PHE A 53 7.32 -1.29 -15.31
CA PHE A 53 5.91 -1.18 -14.98
C PHE A 53 5.40 0.22 -15.33
N GLY A 54 4.08 0.34 -15.45
CA GLY A 54 3.41 1.61 -15.72
C GLY A 54 3.77 2.23 -17.07
N THR A 55 4.01 3.55 -17.08
CA THR A 55 4.06 4.34 -18.31
C THR A 55 5.38 4.15 -19.06
N GLN A 56 5.25 3.71 -20.32
CA GLN A 56 6.39 3.40 -21.18
C GLN A 56 6.87 4.61 -22.00
N GLY A 57 8.16 4.61 -22.37
CA GLY A 57 8.73 5.61 -23.29
C GLY A 57 8.82 7.04 -22.71
N LEU A 58 8.95 7.16 -21.38
CA LEU A 58 9.20 8.43 -20.70
C LEU A 58 10.68 8.78 -20.76
N SER A 59 10.99 10.04 -21.05
CA SER A 59 12.37 10.57 -21.05
C SER A 59 12.37 12.08 -20.84
N GLY A 60 13.52 12.63 -20.42
CA GLY A 60 13.72 14.05 -20.22
C GLY A 60 12.67 14.69 -19.30
N GLU A 61 12.13 15.83 -19.71
CA GLU A 61 11.12 16.59 -18.94
C GLU A 61 9.84 15.81 -18.67
N ARG A 62 9.43 14.91 -19.57
CA ARG A 62 8.22 14.08 -19.38
C ARG A 62 8.38 13.12 -18.21
N LEU A 63 9.59 12.59 -18.01
CA LEU A 63 9.87 11.71 -16.88
C LEU A 63 9.80 12.48 -15.55
N LEU A 64 10.39 13.67 -15.50
CA LEU A 64 10.35 14.51 -14.30
C LEU A 64 8.91 14.88 -13.93
N LEU A 65 8.12 15.32 -14.92
CA LEU A 65 6.71 15.66 -14.71
C LEU A 65 5.94 14.44 -14.19
N HIS A 66 6.10 13.28 -14.83
CA HIS A 66 5.44 12.05 -14.42
C HIS A 66 5.77 11.65 -12.98
N VAL A 67 7.05 11.57 -12.64
CA VAL A 67 7.49 11.23 -11.27
C VAL A 67 6.96 12.23 -10.26
N THR A 68 6.97 13.52 -10.58
CA THR A 68 6.42 14.57 -9.70
C THR A 68 4.92 14.38 -9.48
N THR A 69 4.15 14.11 -10.53
CA THR A 69 2.71 13.85 -10.44
C THR A 69 2.42 12.61 -9.58
N GLN A 70 3.16 11.52 -9.76
CA GLN A 70 3.00 10.31 -8.95
C GLN A 70 3.31 10.56 -7.48
N LEU A 71 4.38 11.31 -7.17
CA LEU A 71 4.74 11.66 -5.79
C LEU A 71 3.68 12.55 -5.12
N SER A 72 3.10 13.52 -5.84
CA SER A 72 2.00 14.34 -5.32
C SER A 72 0.76 13.51 -5.01
N TRP A 73 0.38 12.60 -5.90
CA TRP A 73 -0.74 11.69 -5.65
C TRP A 73 -0.46 10.75 -4.46
N LEU A 74 0.74 10.16 -4.41
CA LEU A 74 1.15 9.31 -3.28
C LEU A 74 1.09 10.08 -1.95
N GLN A 75 1.52 11.34 -1.92
CA GLN A 75 1.45 12.17 -0.72
C GLN A 75 0.01 12.28 -0.21
N GLU A 76 -0.93 12.62 -1.09
CA GLU A 76 -2.35 12.75 -0.71
C GLU A 76 -2.96 11.41 -0.29
N SER A 77 -2.76 10.36 -1.10
CA SER A 77 -3.32 9.03 -0.84
C SER A 77 -2.78 8.40 0.43
N LEU A 78 -1.45 8.43 0.65
CA LEU A 78 -0.85 7.88 1.86
C LEU A 78 -1.27 8.65 3.11
N SER A 79 -1.33 9.98 3.04
CA SER A 79 -1.79 10.80 4.17
C SER A 79 -3.18 10.36 4.64
N GLU A 80 -4.10 10.17 3.69
CA GLU A 80 -5.46 9.72 3.99
C GLU A 80 -5.49 8.28 4.54
N GLN A 81 -4.72 7.35 3.97
CA GLN A 81 -4.70 5.97 4.48
C GLN A 81 -4.05 5.85 5.86
N ILE A 82 -2.98 6.60 6.11
CA ILE A 82 -2.32 6.69 7.42
C ILE A 82 -3.31 7.24 8.45
N ARG A 83 -3.99 8.35 8.12
CA ARG A 83 -5.01 8.95 8.99
C ARG A 83 -6.10 7.96 9.38
N ARG A 84 -6.63 7.19 8.41
CA ARG A 84 -7.62 6.13 8.65
C ARG A 84 -7.08 5.00 9.52
N GLY A 85 -5.83 4.59 9.26
CA GLY A 85 -5.15 3.55 10.03
C GLY A 85 -5.02 3.94 11.50
N CYS A 86 -4.45 5.12 11.75
CA CYS A 86 -4.27 5.66 13.09
C CYS A 86 -5.61 5.79 13.83
N ALA A 87 -6.62 6.38 13.19
CA ALA A 87 -7.93 6.55 13.80
C ALA A 87 -8.59 5.24 14.25
N HIS A 88 -8.25 4.09 13.63
CA HIS A 88 -8.74 2.78 14.05
C HIS A 88 -7.95 2.16 15.21
N ALA A 89 -6.62 2.28 15.22
CA ALA A 89 -5.74 1.65 16.21
C ALA A 89 -6.03 2.13 17.66
N HIS A 90 -6.63 3.30 17.80
CA HIS A 90 -6.86 3.97 19.08
C HIS A 90 -8.18 3.61 19.79
N LYS A 91 -8.85 2.51 19.41
CA LYS A 91 -9.94 1.92 20.20
C LYS A 91 -9.48 1.18 21.48
N ILE A 92 -8.18 1.17 21.77
CA ILE A 92 -7.57 0.59 22.98
C ILE A 92 -7.13 1.71 23.96
N GLU A 93 -8.07 2.56 24.37
CA GLU A 93 -8.00 3.44 25.57
C GLU A 93 -7.59 4.92 25.49
N GLU A 94 -7.23 5.55 24.35
CA GLU A 94 -6.99 7.02 24.34
C GLU A 94 -7.30 7.73 23.01
N PRO A 95 -7.81 8.99 23.02
CA PRO A 95 -8.07 9.78 21.82
C PRO A 95 -6.75 10.29 21.22
N CYS A 96 -6.17 9.56 20.28
CA CYS A 96 -5.13 10.09 19.40
C CYS A 96 -5.68 10.23 17.98
N ALA A 97 -6.28 11.38 17.70
CA ALA A 97 -6.48 11.80 16.32
C ALA A 97 -5.13 12.31 15.82
N VAL A 98 -4.35 11.44 15.16
CA VAL A 98 -3.24 11.92 14.33
C VAL A 98 -3.83 12.97 13.40
N THR A 99 -3.38 14.20 13.56
CA THR A 99 -3.91 15.34 12.80
C THR A 99 -3.60 15.13 11.32
N ASP A 100 -4.37 15.77 10.45
CA ASP A 100 -4.10 15.73 9.00
C ASP A 100 -2.65 16.17 8.69
N LYS A 101 -2.12 17.08 9.50
CA LYS A 101 -0.73 17.54 9.41
C LYS A 101 0.26 16.42 9.77
N GLU A 102 0.07 15.74 10.89
CA GLU A 102 0.96 14.65 11.31
C GLU A 102 0.91 13.47 10.32
N ALA A 103 -0.27 13.11 9.81
CA ALA A 103 -0.40 12.06 8.79
C ALA A 103 0.35 12.45 7.49
N SER A 104 0.27 13.72 7.10
CA SER A 104 1.00 14.28 5.95
C SER A 104 2.52 14.29 6.18
N GLU A 105 2.98 14.63 7.37
CA GLU A 105 4.40 14.60 7.74
C GLU A 105 4.96 13.17 7.73
N ILE A 106 4.19 12.19 8.21
CA ILE A 106 4.56 10.77 8.13
C ILE A 106 4.65 10.31 6.68
N ALA A 107 3.65 10.64 5.84
CA ALA A 107 3.67 10.32 4.42
C ALA A 107 4.89 10.93 3.71
N ALA A 108 5.19 12.22 3.96
CA ALA A 108 6.35 12.90 3.39
C ALA A 108 7.67 12.26 3.85
N THR A 109 7.75 11.87 5.12
CA THR A 109 8.91 11.17 5.67
C THR A 109 9.12 9.82 4.98
N PHE A 110 8.06 9.03 4.80
CA PHE A 110 8.11 7.79 4.03
C PHE A 110 8.57 8.01 2.58
N LEU A 111 7.96 8.97 1.87
CA LEU A 111 8.32 9.26 0.48
C LEU A 111 9.78 9.70 0.32
N SER A 112 10.34 10.39 1.32
CA SER A 112 11.76 10.76 1.33
C SER A 112 12.71 9.56 1.39
N LYS A 113 12.24 8.38 1.81
CA LYS A 113 13.04 7.13 1.87
C LYS A 113 13.08 6.37 0.56
N LEU A 114 12.21 6.68 -0.40
CA LEU A 114 12.10 5.95 -1.67
C LEU A 114 13.43 5.82 -2.43
N PRO A 115 14.29 6.85 -2.55
CA PRO A 115 15.59 6.69 -3.20
C PRO A 115 16.48 5.64 -2.53
N GLN A 116 16.54 5.64 -1.20
CA GLN A 116 17.33 4.67 -0.44
C GLN A 116 16.76 3.25 -0.56
N ILE A 117 15.42 3.11 -0.51
CA ILE A 117 14.76 1.82 -0.71
C ILE A 117 15.09 1.27 -2.11
N ARG A 118 15.09 2.13 -3.14
CA ARG A 118 15.43 1.76 -4.50
C ARG A 118 16.87 1.25 -4.64
N GLU A 119 17.82 1.87 -3.94
CA GLU A 119 19.21 1.38 -3.89
C GLU A 119 19.30 -0.03 -3.29
N ILE A 120 18.56 -0.29 -2.21
CA ILE A 120 18.51 -1.61 -1.58
C ILE A 120 17.84 -2.62 -2.52
N LEU A 121 16.76 -2.25 -3.20
CA LEU A 121 16.08 -3.13 -4.15
C LEU A 121 16.97 -3.52 -5.33
N ALA A 122 17.86 -2.63 -5.77
CA ALA A 122 18.85 -2.99 -6.80
C ALA A 122 19.76 -4.15 -6.31
N THR A 123 20.13 -4.17 -5.02
CA THR A 123 20.90 -5.28 -4.45
C THR A 123 20.07 -6.57 -4.34
N ASP A 124 18.76 -6.49 -4.13
CA ASP A 124 17.87 -7.66 -4.12
C ASP A 124 17.74 -8.27 -5.52
N VAL A 125 17.64 -7.43 -6.56
CA VAL A 125 17.65 -7.88 -7.96
C VAL A 125 18.95 -8.61 -8.28
N ASP A 126 20.09 -8.06 -7.85
CA ASP A 126 21.40 -8.68 -8.05
C ASP A 126 21.49 -10.02 -7.33
N ALA A 127 21.04 -10.08 -6.07
CA ALA A 127 21.05 -11.30 -5.27
C ALA A 127 20.15 -12.38 -5.86
N ALA A 128 18.94 -12.02 -6.31
CA ALA A 128 18.01 -12.95 -6.95
C ALA A 128 18.58 -13.50 -8.26
N TYR A 129 19.17 -12.64 -9.09
CA TYR A 129 19.81 -13.06 -10.35
C TYR A 129 21.02 -13.98 -10.11
N ILE A 130 21.91 -13.64 -9.19
CA ILE A 130 23.10 -14.46 -8.87
C ILE A 130 22.69 -15.77 -8.21
N GLY A 131 21.63 -15.76 -7.39
CA GLY A 131 21.16 -16.89 -6.62
C GLY A 131 20.38 -17.93 -7.42
N ASP A 132 19.90 -17.61 -8.62
CA ASP A 132 19.16 -18.51 -9.49
C ASP A 132 19.88 -18.77 -10.82
N PRO A 133 20.54 -19.93 -10.99
CA PRO A 133 21.17 -20.30 -12.26
C PRO A 133 20.23 -20.37 -13.46
N ALA A 134 18.90 -20.44 -13.24
CA ALA A 134 17.90 -20.42 -14.31
C ALA A 134 17.52 -19.01 -14.76
N ALA A 135 17.87 -17.96 -13.99
CA ALA A 135 17.59 -16.59 -14.36
C ALA A 135 18.37 -16.19 -15.62
N MET A 136 17.67 -15.79 -16.68
CA MET A 136 18.29 -15.41 -17.94
C MET A 136 18.80 -13.97 -17.91
N SER A 137 18.17 -13.09 -17.12
CA SER A 137 18.56 -11.69 -16.97
C SER A 137 18.03 -11.06 -15.69
N LYS A 138 18.61 -9.92 -15.29
CA LYS A 138 18.04 -9.08 -14.22
C LYS A 138 16.67 -8.51 -14.62
N ASP A 139 16.46 -8.27 -15.92
CA ASP A 139 15.20 -7.76 -16.43
C ASP A 139 14.06 -8.77 -16.19
N GLU A 140 14.32 -10.06 -16.43
CA GLU A 140 13.39 -11.16 -16.10
C GLU A 140 13.09 -11.22 -14.61
N VAL A 141 14.13 -11.08 -13.77
CA VAL A 141 13.96 -11.04 -12.31
C VAL A 141 13.02 -9.89 -11.91
N VAL A 142 13.22 -8.70 -12.46
CA VAL A 142 12.37 -7.54 -12.17
C VAL A 142 10.94 -7.75 -12.68
N SER A 143 10.76 -8.23 -13.91
CA SER A 143 9.45 -8.30 -14.56
C SER A 143 8.59 -9.46 -14.08
N SER A 144 9.19 -10.55 -13.59
CA SER A 144 8.49 -11.84 -13.52
C SER A 144 8.66 -12.59 -12.20
N TYR A 145 9.60 -12.19 -11.31
CA TYR A 145 9.80 -12.93 -10.07
C TYR A 145 8.81 -12.47 -9.01
N PRO A 146 7.87 -13.32 -8.56
CA PRO A 146 6.91 -12.96 -7.51
C PRO A 146 7.61 -12.70 -6.17
N SER A 147 8.77 -13.33 -5.94
CA SER A 147 9.59 -13.11 -4.75
C SER A 147 10.12 -11.68 -4.67
N LEU A 148 10.52 -11.08 -5.79
CA LEU A 148 10.99 -9.69 -5.80
C LEU A 148 9.85 -8.72 -5.46
N PHE A 149 8.65 -8.96 -6.03
CA PHE A 149 7.47 -8.17 -5.67
C PHE A 149 7.18 -8.25 -4.17
N ALA A 150 7.21 -9.45 -3.59
CA ALA A 150 7.02 -9.64 -2.15
C ALA A 150 8.08 -8.91 -1.30
N VAL A 151 9.36 -8.96 -1.69
CA VAL A 151 10.45 -8.25 -1.00
C VAL A 151 10.28 -6.73 -1.12
N MET A 152 9.89 -6.22 -2.28
CA MET A 152 9.59 -4.80 -2.48
C MET A 152 8.46 -4.34 -1.57
N THR A 153 7.32 -5.04 -1.58
CA THR A 153 6.18 -4.71 -0.71
C THR A 153 6.59 -4.75 0.76
N TYR A 154 7.34 -5.78 1.18
CA TYR A 154 7.86 -5.88 2.55
C TYR A 154 8.74 -4.68 2.93
N ARG A 155 9.70 -4.28 2.08
CA ARG A 155 10.59 -3.16 2.39
C ARG A 155 9.84 -1.84 2.53
N LEU A 156 8.87 -1.60 1.65
CA LEU A 156 8.01 -0.41 1.72
C LEU A 156 7.17 -0.41 3.00
N ALA A 157 6.49 -1.53 3.28
CA ALA A 157 5.71 -1.71 4.51
C ALA A 157 6.59 -1.55 5.77
N HIS A 158 7.81 -2.08 5.76
CA HIS A 158 8.73 -2.01 6.88
C HIS A 158 9.10 -0.57 7.25
N GLU A 159 9.27 0.33 6.28
CA GLU A 159 9.51 1.76 6.56
C GLU A 159 8.28 2.43 7.18
N LEU A 160 7.06 2.12 6.72
CA LEU A 160 5.83 2.61 7.36
C LEU A 160 5.67 2.06 8.79
N ASN A 161 6.03 0.80 9.03
CA ASN A 161 6.01 0.20 10.36
C ASN A 161 7.03 0.85 11.32
N LYS A 162 8.22 1.23 10.83
CA LYS A 162 9.18 2.00 11.64
C LYS A 162 8.62 3.36 12.07
N LEU A 163 7.82 3.97 11.20
CA LEU A 163 7.08 5.21 11.48
C LEU A 163 5.83 5.01 12.35
N LYS A 164 5.61 3.79 12.86
CA LYS A 164 4.49 3.43 13.74
C LYS A 164 3.11 3.61 13.10
N VAL A 165 3.03 3.54 11.77
CA VAL A 165 1.75 3.53 11.06
C VAL A 165 1.04 2.21 11.33
N PRO A 166 -0.19 2.21 11.87
CA PRO A 166 -0.94 0.98 12.09
C PRO A 166 -1.77 0.60 10.85
N LEU A 167 -2.08 -0.71 10.73
CA LEU A 167 -2.91 -1.36 9.69
C LEU A 167 -2.42 -1.28 8.24
N VAL A 168 -1.73 -0.21 7.85
CA VAL A 168 -1.25 -0.01 6.47
C VAL A 168 -0.03 -0.86 6.11
N PRO A 169 1.01 -0.98 6.97
CA PRO A 169 2.12 -1.93 6.74
C PRO A 169 1.64 -3.37 6.64
#